data_AF-A0A7V3DYZ3-F1
#
_entry.id   AF-A0A7V3DYZ3-F1
#
_cell.length_a   1.000
_cell.length_b   1.000
_cell.length_c   1.000
_cell.angle_alpha   90.00
_cell.angle_beta   90.00
_cell.angle_gamma   90.00
#
_symmetry.space_group_name_H-M   'P 1'
#
loop_
_entity.id
_entity.type
_entity.pdbx_description
1 polymer ?
#
loop_
_entity_poly.entity_id
_entity_poly.type
_entity_poly.pdbx_seq_one_letter_code
_entity_poly.pdbx_strand_id
1 'polypeptide(L)' 'MRFEIPDILYLLFALGLLGLFFVWAFRRKRRLLARFAGEAVIDRLIATTSRPKQIAKAAGLIAAVALLIVALARPQWGA' A
#
# COMPACT_ATOMS: atom_id res chain seq x y z
N MET A 1 24.59 -0.71 13.27
CA MET A 1 23.83 -1.63 12.40
C MET A 1 24.61 -1.81 11.12
N ARG A 2 25.06 -3.03 10.85
CA ARG A 2 25.60 -3.40 9.55
C ARG A 2 24.56 -4.25 8.84
N PHE A 3 24.31 -3.97 7.57
CA PHE A 3 23.49 -4.83 6.74
C PHE A 3 24.44 -5.77 6.00
N GLU A 4 24.14 -7.07 6.01
CA GLU A 4 24.95 -8.06 5.27
C GLU A 4 24.81 -7.85 3.76
N ILE A 5 23.61 -7.42 3.32
CA ILE A 5 23.28 -7.21 1.91
C ILE A 5 22.57 -5.86 1.77
N PRO A 6 23.32 -4.74 1.69
CA PRO A 6 22.73 -3.40 1.64
C PRO A 6 21.92 -3.15 0.36
N ASP A 7 22.20 -3.87 -0.73
CA ASP A 7 21.52 -3.69 -2.02
C ASP A 7 20.01 -4.02 -1.95
N ILE A 8 19.59 -4.85 -0.98
CA ILE A 8 18.18 -5.17 -0.76
C ILE A 8 17.39 -3.94 -0.31
N LEU A 9 18.04 -2.93 0.27
CA LEU A 9 17.40 -1.68 0.67
C LEU A 9 16.91 -0.86 -0.54
N TYR A 10 17.47 -1.04 -1.74
CA TYR A 10 16.93 -0.40 -2.94
C TYR A 10 15.50 -0.87 -3.26
N LEU A 11 15.10 -2.05 -2.78
CA LEU A 11 13.73 -2.53 -2.91
C LEU A 11 12.72 -1.65 -2.15
N LEU A 12 13.18 -0.82 -1.20
CA LEU A 12 12.33 0.17 -0.54
C LEU A 12 11.79 1.22 -1.52
N PHE A 13 12.49 1.53 -2.61
CA PHE A 13 11.95 2.42 -3.65
C PHE A 13 10.72 1.81 -4.34
N ALA A 14 10.63 0.48 -4.41
CA ALA A 14 9.46 -0.20 -4.95
C ALA A 14 8.21 0.00 -4.07
N LEU A 15 8.35 0.33 -2.78
CA LEU A 15 7.20 0.71 -1.94
C LEU A 15 6.55 2.02 -2.39
N GLY A 16 7.32 2.97 -2.90
CA GLY A 16 6.76 4.19 -3.49
C GLY A 16 5.86 3.83 -4.69
N LEU A 17 6.33 2.93 -5.54
CA LEU A 17 5.57 2.40 -6.67
C LEU A 17 4.31 1.64 -6.20
N LEU A 18 4.43 0.86 -5.14
CA LEU A 18 3.32 0.13 -4.52
C LEU A 18 2.26 1.08 -3.97
N GLY A 19 2.68 2.18 -3.33
CA GLY A 19 1.79 3.24 -2.85
C GLY A 19 1.03 3.92 -4.00
N LEU A 20 1.74 4.29 -5.07
CA LEU A 20 1.14 4.82 -6.30
C LEU A 20 0.13 3.83 -6.91
N PHE A 21 0.48 2.54 -6.95
CA PHE A 21 -0.41 1.48 -7.43
C PHE A 21 -1.69 1.39 -6.59
N PHE A 22 -1.60 1.43 -5.26
CA PHE A 22 -2.77 1.43 -4.39
C PHE A 22 -3.65 2.67 -4.63
N VAL A 23 -3.07 3.86 -4.72
CA VAL A 23 -3.80 5.09 -5.02
C VAL A 23 -4.51 4.97 -6.37
N TRP A 24 -3.82 4.48 -7.40
CA TRP A 24 -4.40 4.26 -8.71
C TRP A 24 -5.53 3.23 -8.68
N ALA A 25 -5.33 2.09 -8.01
CA ALA A 25 -6.31 1.03 -7.88
C ALA A 25 -7.58 1.49 -7.16
N PHE A 26 -7.46 2.27 -6.08
CA PHE A 26 -8.61 2.86 -5.40
C PHE A 26 -9.35 3.88 -6.29
N ARG A 27 -8.63 4.72 -7.03
CA ARG A 27 -9.24 5.66 -7.99
C ARG A 27 -9.93 4.92 -9.13
N ARG A 28 -9.33 3.86 -9.66
CA ARG A 28 -9.88 3.03 -10.75
C ARG A 28 -11.13 2.28 -10.28
N LYS A 29 -11.08 1.66 -9.10
CA LYS A 29 -12.24 1.01 -8.46
C LYS A 29 -13.41 1.98 -8.34
N ARG A 30 -13.16 3.22 -7.89
CA ARG A 30 -14.20 4.26 -7.82
C ARG A 30 -14.77 4.61 -9.19
N ARG A 31 -13.94 4.76 -10.22
CA ARG A 31 -14.39 5.07 -11.60
C ARG A 31 -15.17 3.93 -12.25
N LEU A 32 -14.78 2.67 -12.01
CA LEU A 32 -15.48 1.51 -12.55
C LEU A 32 -16.83 1.31 -11.88
N LEU A 33 -16.89 1.49 -10.55
CA LEU A 33 -18.15 1.52 -9.83
C LEU A 33 -19.05 2.63 -10.40
N ALA A 34 -18.50 3.85 -10.63
CA ALA A 34 -19.17 5.01 -11.25
C ALA A 34 -19.86 4.71 -12.58
N ARG A 35 -19.27 3.82 -13.37
CA ARG A 35 -19.84 3.39 -14.65
C ARG A 35 -20.91 2.31 -14.52
N PHE A 36 -20.90 1.53 -13.44
CA PHE A 36 -21.73 0.33 -13.32
C PHE A 36 -23.05 0.59 -12.60
N ALA A 37 -23.06 1.49 -11.62
CA ALA A 37 -24.26 1.94 -10.94
C ALA A 37 -24.32 3.45 -11.13
N GLY A 38 -25.33 3.98 -11.82
CA GLY A 38 -25.44 5.43 -12.05
C GLY A 38 -25.19 6.23 -10.78
N GLU A 39 -24.53 7.41 -10.90
CA GLU A 39 -23.86 8.17 -9.81
C GLU A 39 -24.60 8.17 -8.46
N ALA A 40 -25.94 8.21 -8.46
CA ALA A 40 -26.79 8.21 -7.26
C ALA A 40 -26.69 6.96 -6.36
N VAL A 41 -26.39 5.76 -6.90
CA VAL A 41 -26.32 4.52 -6.12
C VAL A 41 -24.97 4.38 -5.40
N ILE A 42 -23.93 5.00 -5.97
CA ILE A 42 -22.56 4.90 -5.48
C ILE A 42 -22.33 5.72 -4.26
N ASP A 43 -22.93 6.91 -4.15
CA ASP A 43 -22.77 7.69 -2.95
C ASP A 43 -23.38 6.96 -1.74
N ARG A 44 -24.45 6.17 -1.92
CA ARG A 44 -24.98 5.28 -0.88
C ARG A 44 -24.08 4.06 -0.61
N LEU A 45 -23.47 3.46 -1.64
CA LEU A 45 -22.65 2.24 -1.49
C LEU A 45 -21.20 2.53 -1.07
N ILE A 46 -20.68 3.72 -1.37
CA ILE A 46 -19.38 4.21 -0.91
C ILE A 46 -19.50 4.83 0.48
N ALA A 47 -20.65 5.38 0.86
CA ALA A 47 -20.89 5.84 2.23
C ALA A 47 -20.70 4.72 3.28
N THR A 48 -21.00 3.47 2.93
CA THR A 48 -20.72 2.31 3.81
C THR A 48 -19.26 1.87 3.81
N THR A 49 -18.46 2.32 2.82
CA THR A 49 -17.06 1.97 2.71
C THR A 49 -16.18 3.07 3.31
N SER A 50 -15.75 2.85 4.55
CA SER A 50 -14.87 3.77 5.26
C SER A 50 -13.50 3.93 4.56
N ARG A 51 -13.29 5.09 3.93
CA ARG A 51 -11.98 5.48 3.36
C ARG A 51 -10.81 5.35 4.34
N PRO A 52 -10.90 5.79 5.60
CA PRO A 52 -9.77 5.63 6.52
C PRO A 52 -9.43 4.16 6.78
N LYS A 53 -10.43 3.25 6.82
CA LYS A 53 -10.15 1.80 6.90
C LYS A 53 -9.41 1.27 5.68
N GLN A 54 -9.74 1.73 4.48
CA GLN A 54 -9.00 1.35 3.26
C GLN A 54 -7.55 1.85 3.28
N ILE A 55 -7.34 3.10 3.70
CA ILE A 55 -6.00 3.69 3.83
C ILE A 55 -5.20 2.95 4.90
N ALA A 56 -5.78 2.67 6.07
CA ALA A 56 -5.12 1.92 7.14
C ALA A 56 -4.72 0.51 6.67
N LYS A 57 -5.57 -0.19 5.91
CA LYS A 57 -5.25 -1.50 5.35
C LYS A 57 -4.10 -1.43 4.35
N ALA A 58 -4.10 -0.44 3.45
CA ALA A 58 -3.02 -0.24 2.49
C ALA A 58 -1.71 0.15 3.18
N ALA A 59 -1.75 1.08 4.14
CA ALA A 59 -0.61 1.50 4.92
C ALA A 59 -0.02 0.33 5.75
N GLY A 60 -0.87 -0.49 6.38
CA GLY A 60 -0.43 -1.69 7.08
C GLY A 60 0.26 -2.71 6.16
N LEU A 61 -0.26 -2.90 4.94
CA LEU A 61 0.37 -3.79 3.96
C LEU A 61 1.74 -3.24 3.50
N ILE A 62 1.82 -1.94 3.22
CA ILE A 62 3.06 -1.23 2.88
C ILE A 62 4.07 -1.37 4.03
N ALA A 63 3.66 -1.11 5.26
CA ALA A 63 4.53 -1.26 6.43
C ALA A 63 5.04 -2.70 6.60
N ALA A 64 4.17 -3.70 6.43
CA ALA A 64 4.55 -5.10 6.49
C ALA A 64 5.60 -5.47 5.42
N VAL A 65 5.41 -5.01 4.17
CA VAL A 65 6.39 -5.23 3.08
C VAL A 65 7.71 -4.52 3.39
N ALA A 66 7.68 -3.29 3.92
CA ALA A 66 8.89 -2.58 4.32
C ALA A 66 9.67 -3.33 5.41
N LEU A 67 8.98 -3.84 6.42
CA LEU A 67 9.60 -4.67 7.47
C LEU A 67 10.19 -5.96 6.91
N LEU A 68 9.52 -6.62 5.96
CA LEU A 68 10.05 -7.81 5.29
C LEU A 68 11.32 -7.50 4.49
N ILE A 69 11.36 -6.38 3.76
CA ILE A 69 12.56 -5.94 3.02
C ILE A 69 13.72 -5.67 3.98
N VAL A 70 13.45 -4.97 5.09
CA VAL A 70 14.46 -4.70 6.11
C VAL A 70 14.95 -5.99 6.75
N ALA A 71 14.05 -6.93 7.08
CA ALA A 71 14.41 -8.24 7.62
C ALA A 71 15.26 -9.05 6.63
N LEU A 72 14.92 -8.98 5.34
CA LEU A 72 15.65 -9.66 4.27
C LEU A 72 17.05 -9.10 4.06
N ALA A 73 17.26 -7.79 4.29
CA ALA A 73 18.57 -7.16 4.25
C ALA A 73 19.52 -7.62 5.39
N ARG A 74 19.04 -8.52 6.27
CA ARG A 74 19.77 -9.10 7.41
C ARG A 74 20.42 -8.02 8.28
N PRO A 75 19.62 -7.26 9.03
CA PRO A 75 20.15 -6.22 9.89
C PRO A 75 20.92 -6.86 11.05
N GLN A 76 22.20 -6.56 11.17
CA GLN A 76 23.06 -7.04 12.25
C GLN A 76 23.01 -6.03 13.40
N TRP A 77 22.55 -6.47 14.56
CA TRP A 77 22.48 -5.71 15.80
C TRP A 77 23.48 -6.33 16.79
N GLY A 78 24.42 -5.53 17.30
CA GLY A 78 25.59 -6.02 18.02
C GLY A 78 26.80 -6.16 17.09
N ALA A 79 27.94 -5.66 17.54
CA ALA A 79 29.23 -5.77 16.85
C ALA A 79 29.81 -7.17 17.05
#